data_AF-A0A4P7C1I7-F1
#
_entry.id   AF-A0A4P7C1I7-F1
#
_cell.length_a   1.000
_cell.length_b   1.000
_cell.length_c   1.000
_cell.angle_alpha   90.00
_cell.angle_beta   90.00
_cell.angle_gamma   90.00
#
_symmetry.space_group_name_H-M   'P 1'
#
loop_
_entity.id
_entity.type
_entity.pdbx_description
1 polymer ?
#
loop_
_entity_poly.entity_id
_entity_poly.type
_entity_poly.pdbx_seq_one_letter_code
_entity_poly.pdbx_strand_id
1 'polypeptide(L)'
;MFDAGIIIVLAMRLLGPLMIFQWPLLGSIVSEYIFDAIDILIWAEMGATDIDYTSYDKPLDVYQITIQAIVASRWENKTIRNIALFFYGYRLLGYALYLFTELRVMFFFFPNIFFYFFIGYLAAKKLGLPELFEDKRQLAIVILVIILLKLPQEYILHWPH
;
A
#
# COMPACT_ATOMS: atom_id res chain seq x y z
N MET A 1 -13.14 -22.21 16.09
CA MET A 1 -13.72 -22.40 14.74
C MET A 1 -13.57 -21.07 14.05
N PHE A 2 -12.89 -20.96 12.91
CA PHE A 2 -12.76 -19.64 12.26
C PHE A 2 -14.15 -19.15 11.86
N ASP A 3 -14.53 -17.96 12.31
CA ASP A 3 -15.78 -17.33 11.89
C ASP A 3 -15.78 -17.13 10.38
N ALA A 4 -16.92 -17.39 9.74
CA ALA A 4 -17.06 -17.29 8.28
C ALA A 4 -16.62 -15.91 7.75
N GLY A 5 -16.79 -14.84 8.54
CA GLY A 5 -16.30 -13.50 8.23
C GLY A 5 -14.78 -13.45 8.03
N ILE A 6 -13.99 -14.07 8.90
CA ILE A 6 -12.52 -14.09 8.81
C ILE A 6 -12.06 -14.79 7.52
N ILE A 7 -12.73 -15.89 7.17
CA ILE A 7 -12.42 -16.63 5.95
C ILE A 7 -12.69 -15.77 4.71
N ILE A 8 -13.81 -15.03 4.71
CA ILE A 8 -14.16 -14.13 3.61
C ILE A 8 -13.13 -13.01 3.49
N VAL A 9 -12.76 -12.36 4.61
CA VAL A 9 -11.73 -11.32 4.59
C VAL A 9 -10.40 -11.87 4.09
N LEU A 10 -9.95 -13.02 4.60
CA LEU A 10 -8.68 -13.63 4.18
C LEU A 10 -8.70 -13.95 2.69
N ALA A 11 -9.77 -14.59 2.20
CA ALA A 11 -9.91 -14.91 0.79
C ALA A 11 -9.89 -13.64 -0.06
N MET A 12 -10.59 -12.59 0.35
CA MET A 12 -10.63 -11.31 -0.35
C MET A 12 -9.25 -10.62 -0.35
N ARG A 13 -8.59 -10.52 0.79
CA ARG A 13 -7.27 -9.85 0.94
C ARG A 13 -6.12 -10.64 0.33
N LEU A 14 -6.24 -11.96 0.18
CA LEU A 14 -5.21 -12.80 -0.47
C LEU A 14 -5.46 -12.96 -1.97
N LEU A 15 -6.69 -13.22 -2.39
CA LEU A 15 -7.00 -13.44 -3.81
C LEU A 15 -7.20 -12.13 -4.57
N GLY A 16 -7.73 -11.12 -3.88
CA GLY A 16 -8.02 -9.80 -4.46
C GLY A 16 -6.81 -9.14 -5.12
N PRO A 17 -5.69 -8.99 -4.40
CA PRO A 17 -4.46 -8.40 -4.95
C PRO A 17 -3.89 -9.14 -6.17
N LEU A 18 -4.26 -10.41 -6.43
CA LEU A 18 -3.79 -11.12 -7.62
C LEU A 18 -4.27 -10.45 -8.93
N MET A 19 -5.37 -9.69 -8.88
CA MET A 19 -5.83 -8.88 -10.03
C MET A 19 -4.80 -7.85 -10.49
N ILE A 20 -3.89 -7.42 -9.60
CA ILE A 20 -2.82 -6.45 -9.90
C ILE A 20 -1.88 -6.99 -10.98
N PHE A 21 -1.71 -8.32 -11.11
CA PHE A 21 -0.88 -8.88 -12.17
C PHE A 21 -1.46 -8.65 -13.58
N GLN A 22 -2.79 -8.65 -13.71
CA GLN A 22 -3.47 -8.46 -15.00
C GLN A 22 -3.85 -6.99 -15.24
N TRP A 23 -4.36 -6.32 -14.20
CA TRP A 23 -4.77 -4.92 -14.23
C TRP A 23 -4.09 -4.14 -13.11
N PRO A 24 -2.79 -3.77 -13.25
CA PRO A 24 -2.01 -3.17 -12.18
C PRO A 24 -2.66 -1.96 -11.52
N LEU A 25 -3.19 -1.02 -12.32
CA LEU A 25 -3.80 0.20 -11.80
C LEU A 25 -5.14 -0.07 -11.10
N LEU A 26 -6.08 -0.72 -11.80
CA LEU A 26 -7.42 -0.99 -11.25
C LEU A 26 -7.37 -1.97 -10.08
N GLY A 27 -6.58 -3.04 -10.20
CA GLY A 27 -6.42 -4.04 -9.15
C GLY A 27 -5.85 -3.43 -7.86
N SER A 28 -4.92 -2.47 -7.96
CA SER A 28 -4.35 -1.82 -6.78
C SER A 28 -5.37 -0.89 -6.11
N ILE A 29 -6.15 -0.15 -6.88
CA ILE A 29 -7.22 0.72 -6.34
C ILE A 29 -8.31 -0.11 -5.67
N VAL A 30 -8.77 -1.17 -6.32
CA VAL A 30 -9.80 -2.08 -5.78
C VAL A 30 -9.28 -2.74 -4.50
N SER A 31 -8.04 -3.22 -4.50
CA SER A 31 -7.50 -3.95 -3.36
C SER A 31 -7.21 -3.05 -2.16
N GLU A 32 -6.65 -1.86 -2.38
CA GLU A 32 -6.33 -0.93 -1.29
C GLU A 32 -7.57 -0.24 -0.71
N TYR A 33 -8.54 0.16 -1.54
CA TYR A 33 -9.65 0.99 -1.05
C TYR A 33 -10.96 0.21 -0.89
N ILE A 34 -11.29 -0.68 -1.83
CA ILE A 34 -12.59 -1.36 -1.80
C ILE A 34 -12.54 -2.53 -0.83
N PHE A 35 -11.50 -3.37 -0.92
CA PHE A 35 -11.38 -4.51 0.00
C PHE A 35 -11.11 -4.07 1.43
N ASP A 36 -10.36 -2.97 1.64
CA ASP A 36 -10.17 -2.38 2.96
C ASP A 36 -11.48 -1.86 3.57
N ALA A 37 -12.30 -1.16 2.78
CA ALA A 37 -13.62 -0.72 3.24
C ALA A 37 -14.55 -1.89 3.58
N ILE A 38 -14.57 -2.94 2.76
CA ILE A 38 -15.37 -4.15 3.01
C ILE A 38 -14.86 -4.88 4.26
N ASP A 39 -13.55 -4.96 4.44
CA ASP A 39 -12.92 -5.57 5.60
C ASP A 39 -13.42 -4.91 6.90
N ILE A 40 -13.34 -3.58 6.99
CA ILE A 40 -13.86 -2.81 8.14
C ILE A 40 -15.33 -3.11 8.43
N LEU A 41 -16.17 -3.20 7.39
CA LEU A 41 -17.60 -3.53 7.55
C LEU A 41 -17.82 -4.93 8.10
N ILE A 42 -17.04 -5.92 7.64
CA ILE A 42 -17.13 -7.29 8.12
C ILE A 42 -16.67 -7.38 9.59
N TRP A 43 -15.56 -6.74 9.95
CA TRP A 43 -15.10 -6.69 11.35
C TRP A 43 -16.10 -6.00 12.27
N ALA A 44 -16.73 -4.91 11.80
CA ALA A 44 -17.76 -4.22 12.57
C ALA A 44 -18.97 -5.13 12.86
N GLU A 45 -19.40 -5.94 11.89
CA GLU A 45 -20.51 -6.88 12.06
C GLU A 45 -20.15 -8.07 12.95
N MET A 46 -18.89 -8.53 12.91
CA MET A 46 -18.42 -9.62 13.77
C MET A 46 -18.42 -9.27 15.27
N GLY A 47 -18.43 -7.99 15.62
CA GLY A 47 -18.40 -7.53 17.01
C GLY A 47 -17.04 -7.74 17.67
N ALA A 48 -17.03 -7.88 19.01
CA ALA A 48 -15.78 -8.05 19.76
C ALA A 48 -15.17 -9.43 19.48
N THR A 49 -13.99 -9.45 18.86
CA THR A 49 -13.21 -10.66 18.59
C THR A 49 -11.96 -10.70 19.47
N ASP A 50 -11.53 -11.88 19.89
CA ASP A 50 -10.24 -12.07 20.58
C ASP A 50 -9.01 -11.89 19.66
N ILE A 51 -9.23 -11.64 18.37
CA ILE A 51 -8.17 -11.48 17.37
C ILE A 51 -7.74 -10.01 17.34
N ASP A 52 -6.44 -9.77 17.50
CA ASP A 52 -5.87 -8.44 17.26
C ASP A 52 -5.90 -8.14 15.76
N TYR A 53 -6.83 -7.27 15.35
CA TYR A 53 -6.96 -6.75 14.00
C TYR A 53 -5.62 -6.26 13.42
N THR A 54 -4.78 -5.64 14.24
CA THR A 54 -3.51 -5.07 13.78
C THR A 54 -2.52 -6.14 13.35
N SER A 55 -2.43 -7.22 14.12
CA SER A 55 -1.58 -8.38 13.81
C SER A 55 -1.99 -9.10 12.52
N TYR A 56 -3.26 -8.96 12.14
CA TYR A 56 -3.86 -9.56 10.96
C TYR A 56 -3.72 -8.67 9.70
N ASP A 57 -4.06 -7.40 9.84
CA ASP A 57 -4.12 -6.42 8.74
C ASP A 57 -2.73 -6.12 8.16
N LYS A 58 -1.74 -5.89 9.02
CA LYS A 58 -0.41 -5.41 8.59
C LYS A 58 0.36 -6.40 7.69
N PRO A 59 0.36 -7.73 7.95
CA PRO A 59 0.91 -8.70 7.01
C PRO A 59 0.21 -8.69 5.64
N LEU A 60 -1.12 -8.49 5.60
CA LEU A 60 -1.89 -8.46 4.36
C LEU A 60 -1.62 -7.19 3.55
N ASP A 61 -1.43 -6.05 4.21
CA ASP A 61 -0.91 -4.83 3.57
C ASP A 61 0.43 -5.10 2.88
N VAL A 62 1.37 -5.74 3.60
CA VAL A 62 2.70 -6.08 3.09
C VAL A 62 2.61 -7.02 1.89
N TYR A 63 1.71 -8.02 1.95
CA TYR A 63 1.46 -8.93 0.85
C TYR A 63 1.00 -8.18 -0.42
N GLN A 64 0.05 -7.26 -0.29
CA GLN A 64 -0.44 -6.45 -1.41
C GLN A 64 0.65 -5.57 -2.03
N ILE A 65 1.42 -4.83 -1.21
CA ILE A 65 2.50 -3.98 -1.74
C ILE A 65 3.64 -4.82 -2.33
N THR A 66 3.83 -6.07 -1.86
CA THR A 66 4.79 -7.00 -2.45
C THR A 66 4.39 -7.39 -3.88
N ILE A 67 3.11 -7.67 -4.12
CA ILE A 67 2.60 -7.94 -5.47
C ILE A 67 2.84 -6.73 -6.41
N GLN A 68 2.52 -5.52 -5.93
CA GLN A 68 2.80 -4.29 -6.68
C GLN A 68 4.31 -4.15 -6.96
N ALA A 69 5.18 -4.47 -6.00
CA ALA A 69 6.63 -4.41 -6.18
C ALA A 69 7.13 -5.43 -7.23
N ILE A 70 6.54 -6.63 -7.26
CA ILE A 70 6.82 -7.63 -8.31
C ILE A 70 6.43 -7.07 -9.68
N VAL A 71 5.28 -6.42 -9.81
CA VAL A 71 4.88 -5.77 -11.07
C VAL A 71 5.83 -4.62 -11.42
N ALA A 72 6.19 -3.77 -10.44
CA ALA A 72 7.12 -2.66 -10.65
C ALA A 72 8.52 -3.11 -11.07
N SER A 73 8.99 -4.26 -10.58
CA SER A 73 10.28 -4.83 -10.94
C SER A 73 10.41 -5.16 -12.44
N ARG A 74 9.27 -5.30 -13.14
CA ARG A 74 9.20 -5.60 -14.57
C ARG A 74 9.11 -4.34 -15.45
N TRP A 75 9.10 -3.14 -14.86
CA TRP A 75 9.10 -1.91 -15.65
C TRP A 75 10.42 -1.72 -16.43
N GLU A 76 10.28 -1.31 -17.69
CA GLU A 76 11.40 -1.11 -18.63
C GLU A 76 12.30 0.07 -18.22
N ASN A 77 11.68 1.15 -17.73
CA ASN A 77 12.40 2.32 -17.25
C ASN A 77 13.10 2.00 -15.92
N LYS A 78 14.42 1.77 -15.98
CA LYS A 78 15.25 1.38 -14.84
C LYS A 78 15.20 2.39 -13.70
N THR A 79 15.13 3.69 -14.01
CA THR A 79 15.10 4.75 -13.00
C THR A 79 13.81 4.65 -12.18
N ILE A 80 12.66 4.58 -12.85
CA ILE A 80 11.35 4.50 -12.20
C ILE A 80 11.21 3.21 -11.41
N ARG A 81 11.67 2.08 -11.99
CA ARG A 81 11.72 0.80 -11.29
C ARG A 81 12.52 0.89 -10.00
N ASN A 82 13.74 1.43 -10.06
CA ASN A 82 14.62 1.47 -8.89
C ASN A 82 14.04 2.38 -7.79
N ILE A 83 13.40 3.50 -8.16
CA ILE A 83 12.73 4.39 -7.22
C ILE A 83 11.52 3.70 -6.57
N ALA A 84 10.72 2.99 -7.35
CA ALA A 84 9.61 2.20 -6.84
C ALA A 84 10.10 1.14 -5.83
N LEU A 85 11.12 0.37 -6.20
CA LEU A 85 11.69 -0.65 -5.31
C LEU A 85 12.36 -0.06 -4.07
N PHE A 86 12.93 1.14 -4.16
CA PHE A 86 13.43 1.88 -3.01
C PHE A 86 12.29 2.24 -2.05
N PHE A 87 11.18 2.82 -2.54
CA PHE A 87 10.04 3.14 -1.68
C PHE A 87 9.39 1.90 -1.07
N TYR A 88 9.33 0.80 -1.82
CA TYR A 88 8.89 -0.49 -1.29
C TYR A 88 9.80 -0.97 -0.15
N GLY A 89 11.12 -0.97 -0.36
CA GLY A 89 12.09 -1.33 0.67
C GLY A 89 12.03 -0.43 1.90
N TYR A 90 11.81 0.87 1.70
CA TYR A 90 11.60 1.83 2.78
C TYR A 90 10.35 1.51 3.60
N ARG A 91 9.24 1.14 2.95
CA ARG A 91 8.01 0.72 3.64
C ARG A 91 8.21 -0.60 4.41
N LEU A 92 8.91 -1.57 3.82
CA LEU A 92 9.26 -2.82 4.50
C LEU A 92 10.13 -2.60 5.74
N LEU A 93 11.09 -1.67 5.67
CA LEU A 93 11.93 -1.32 6.81
C LEU A 93 11.07 -0.78 7.96
N GLY A 94 10.10 0.08 7.67
CA GLY A 94 9.13 0.57 8.65
C GLY A 94 8.34 -0.56 9.33
N TYR A 95 7.85 -1.52 8.53
CA TYR A 95 7.15 -2.68 9.06
C TYR A 95 8.06 -3.60 9.89
N ALA A 96 9.29 -3.85 9.45
CA ALA A 96 10.26 -4.63 10.22
C ALA A 96 10.58 -3.95 11.56
N LEU A 97 10.81 -2.64 11.58
CA LEU A 97 11.01 -1.89 12.83
C LEU A 97 9.79 -1.93 13.74
N TYR A 98 8.58 -1.86 13.18
CA TYR A 98 7.35 -2.08 13.95
C TYR A 98 7.32 -3.48 14.58
N LEU A 99 7.68 -4.54 13.86
CA LEU A 99 7.70 -5.90 14.42
C LEU A 99 8.67 -6.04 15.61
N PHE A 100 9.80 -5.33 15.59
CA PHE A 100 10.79 -5.38 16.69
C PHE A 100 10.46 -4.46 17.87
N THR A 101 9.77 -3.36 17.63
CA THR A 101 9.53 -2.32 18.65
C THR A 101 8.08 -2.26 19.14
N GLU A 102 7.15 -2.82 18.38
CA GLU A 102 5.70 -2.72 18.54
C GLU A 102 5.17 -1.27 18.52
N LEU A 103 6.00 -0.31 18.10
CA LEU A 103 5.67 1.11 18.08
C LEU A 103 4.98 1.49 16.77
N ARG A 104 3.67 1.79 16.81
CA ARG A 104 2.91 2.27 15.64
C ARG A 104 3.48 3.54 15.00
N VAL A 105 4.20 4.36 15.76
CA VAL A 105 4.87 5.57 15.27
C VAL A 105 5.86 5.28 14.14
N MET A 106 6.36 4.04 14.02
CA MET A 106 7.20 3.64 12.89
C MET A 106 6.47 3.83 11.55
N PHE A 107 5.15 3.64 11.48
CA PHE A 107 4.42 3.85 10.22
C PHE A 107 4.35 5.33 9.81
N PHE A 108 4.34 6.26 10.76
CA PHE A 108 4.44 7.69 10.47
C PHE A 108 5.81 8.07 9.88
N PHE A 109 6.90 7.50 10.42
CA PHE A 109 8.25 7.75 9.89
C PHE A 109 8.54 6.98 8.60
N PHE A 110 7.82 5.89 8.35
CA PHE A 110 7.95 5.07 7.15
C PHE A 110 6.61 4.95 6.42
N PRO A 111 6.06 6.07 5.93
CA PRO A 111 4.73 6.09 5.33
C PRO A 111 4.73 5.32 4.02
N ASN A 112 3.56 4.82 3.63
CA ASN A 112 3.40 4.08 2.37
C ASN A 112 3.42 5.02 1.16
N ILE A 113 4.58 5.60 0.83
CA ILE A 113 4.81 6.42 -0.38
C ILE A 113 4.76 5.55 -1.63
N PHE A 114 5.20 4.30 -1.51
CA PHE A 114 5.30 3.34 -2.59
C PHE A 114 3.98 3.16 -3.34
N PHE A 115 2.87 2.96 -2.62
CA PHE A 115 1.55 2.79 -3.22
C PHE A 115 1.17 3.97 -4.13
N TYR A 116 1.28 5.20 -3.63
CA TYR A 116 0.92 6.41 -4.39
C TYR A 116 1.85 6.61 -5.59
N PHE A 117 3.13 6.32 -5.43
CA PHE A 117 4.08 6.34 -6.53
C PHE A 117 3.70 5.32 -7.63
N PHE A 118 3.34 4.10 -7.21
CA PHE A 118 2.97 3.02 -8.11
C PHE A 118 1.73 3.35 -8.94
N ILE A 119 0.64 3.75 -8.28
CA ILE A 119 -0.61 4.13 -8.97
C ILE A 119 -0.41 5.40 -9.82
N GLY A 120 0.37 6.37 -9.33
CA GLY A 120 0.63 7.63 -10.02
C GLY A 120 1.35 7.41 -11.34
N TYR A 121 2.40 6.58 -11.34
CA TYR A 121 3.14 6.25 -12.56
C TYR A 121 2.26 5.51 -13.57
N LEU A 122 1.49 4.51 -13.10
CA LEU A 122 0.57 3.77 -13.97
C LEU A 122 -0.55 4.65 -14.55
N ALA A 123 -1.07 5.58 -13.75
CA ALA A 123 -2.06 6.55 -14.19
C ALA A 123 -1.48 7.50 -15.24
N ALA A 124 -0.28 8.05 -15.00
CA ALA A 124 0.42 8.91 -15.95
C ALA A 124 0.65 8.19 -17.29
N LYS A 125 1.11 6.93 -17.26
CA LYS A 125 1.27 6.12 -18.47
C LYS A 125 -0.07 5.89 -19.19
N LYS A 126 -1.14 5.60 -18.46
CA LYS A 126 -2.48 5.37 -19.03
C LYS A 126 -3.11 6.64 -19.63
N LEU A 127 -2.80 7.80 -19.05
CA LEU A 127 -3.26 9.12 -19.53
C LEU A 127 -2.38 9.70 -20.65
N GLY A 128 -1.29 9.03 -21.02
CA GLY A 128 -0.38 9.51 -22.05
C GLY A 128 0.53 10.66 -21.61
N LEU A 129 0.82 10.75 -20.31
CA LEU A 129 1.69 11.77 -19.69
C LEU A 129 2.93 11.15 -19.00
N PRO A 130 3.69 10.23 -19.65
CA PRO A 130 4.82 9.57 -19.03
C PRO A 130 5.93 10.54 -18.59
N GLU A 131 6.04 11.70 -19.23
CA GLU A 131 7.02 12.75 -18.92
C GLU A 131 6.99 13.19 -17.45
N LEU A 132 5.82 13.15 -16.79
CA LEU A 132 5.66 13.49 -15.39
C LEU A 132 6.58 12.68 -14.46
N PHE A 133 6.92 11.47 -14.88
CA PHE A 133 7.82 10.57 -14.15
C PHE A 133 9.18 10.43 -14.84
N GLU A 134 9.27 10.56 -16.16
CA GLU A 134 10.53 10.39 -16.88
C GLU A 134 11.45 11.62 -16.84
N ASP A 135 10.88 12.83 -16.75
CA ASP A 135 11.66 14.04 -16.50
C ASP A 135 12.05 14.14 -15.02
N LYS A 136 13.33 14.40 -14.76
CA LYS A 136 13.86 14.43 -13.38
C LYS A 136 13.24 15.53 -12.51
N ARG A 137 12.90 16.68 -13.08
CA ARG A 137 12.32 17.80 -12.33
C ARG A 137 10.85 17.50 -12.02
N GLN A 138 10.10 17.01 -13.01
CA GLN A 138 8.70 16.63 -12.81
C GLN A 138 8.59 15.48 -11.83
N LEU A 139 9.44 14.46 -11.93
CA LEU A 139 9.51 13.35 -10.99
C LEU A 139 9.76 13.82 -9.55
N ALA A 140 10.70 14.76 -9.36
CA ALA A 140 10.97 15.33 -8.04
C ALA A 140 9.75 16.08 -7.48
N ILE A 141 9.05 16.84 -8.33
CA ILE A 141 7.80 17.53 -7.95
C ILE A 141 6.72 16.50 -7.58
N VAL A 142 6.53 15.45 -8.37
CA VAL A 142 5.54 14.40 -8.11
C VAL A 142 5.83 13.70 -6.79
N ILE A 143 7.08 13.31 -6.53
CA ILE A 143 7.48 12.69 -5.26
C ILE A 143 7.24 13.65 -4.09
N LEU A 144 7.59 14.93 -4.24
CA LEU A 144 7.36 15.94 -3.21
C LEU A 144 5.86 16.09 -2.91
N VAL A 145 5.02 16.18 -3.95
CA VAL A 145 3.56 16.28 -3.79
C VAL A 145 3.02 15.04 -3.08
N ILE A 146 3.45 13.83 -3.46
CA ILE A 146 3.04 12.59 -2.78
C ILE A 146 3.39 12.65 -1.29
N ILE A 147 4.62 13.03 -0.95
CA ILE A 147 5.07 13.12 0.46
C ILE A 147 4.25 14.16 1.23
N LEU A 148 4.07 15.36 0.66
CA LEU A 148 3.33 16.45 1.31
C LEU A 148 1.85 16.10 1.53
N LEU A 149 1.23 15.35 0.61
CA LEU A 149 -0.14 14.87 0.80
C LEU A 149 -0.23 13.73 1.80
N LYS A 150 0.81 12.90 1.89
CA LYS A 150 0.79 11.69 2.71
C LYS A 150 1.10 11.96 4.18
N LEU A 151 2.05 12.85 4.49
CA LEU A 151 2.46 13.13 5.87
C LEU A 151 1.30 13.62 6.78
N PRO A 152 0.41 14.54 6.36
CA PRO A 152 -0.73 14.94 7.17
C PRO A 152 -1.68 13.78 7.46
N GLN A 153 -1.93 12.90 6.48
CA GLN A 153 -2.77 11.72 6.66
C GLN A 153 -2.18 10.78 7.71
N GLU A 154 -0.88 10.52 7.64
CA GLU A 154 -0.16 9.64 8.57
C GLU A 154 -0.07 10.24 9.96
N TYR A 155 0.07 11.57 10.07
CA TYR A 155 -0.02 12.28 11.34
C TYR A 155 -1.39 12.05 12.00
N ILE A 156 -2.49 12.19 11.25
CA ILE A 156 -3.84 11.98 11.79
C ILE A 156 -4.07 10.52 12.20
N LEU A 157 -3.52 9.55 11.46
CA LEU A 157 -3.76 8.12 11.70
C LEU A 157 -2.88 7.50 12.80
N HIS A 158 -1.68 8.04 13.03
CA HIS A 158 -0.65 7.38 13.86
C HIS A 158 -0.05 8.27 14.94
N TRP A 159 -0.37 9.56 14.97
CA TRP A 159 0.01 10.40 16.10
C TRP A 159 -0.90 10.09 17.31
N PRO A 160 -0.35 10.01 18.54
CA PRO A 160 -1.15 9.68 19.71
C PRO A 160 -2.21 10.74 19.97
N HIS A 161 -3.46 10.29 20.01
CA HIS A 161 -4.54 10.87 20.79
C HIS A 161 -4.84 9.92 21.94
#